data_AF-A0AAU7CE70-F1
#
_entry.id   AF-A0AAU7CE70-F1
#
_cell.length_a   1.000
_cell.length_b   1.000
_cell.length_c   1.000
_cell.angle_alpha   90.00
_cell.angle_beta   90.00
_cell.angle_gamma   90.00
#
_symmetry.space_group_name_H-M   'P 1'
#
loop_
_entity.id
_entity.type
_entity.pdbx_description
1 polymer ?
#
loop_
_entity_poly.entity_id
_entity_poly.type
_entity_poly.pdbx_seq_one_letter_code
_entity_poly.pdbx_strand_id
1 'polypeptide(L)'
;MSLAQRTAAVSLALSIGIVVVAIALLIWLWYERRDRDPNLSEVDARHFKRQDYRRALVAIILFVLALEIFVGSPMEAKVGGRKNYAFLVIWLSAFALVLGLLLLAMLDWLATRVYARRQLQQLARERLEILRAEQQRQRIARDGHQEGSGAHLDDLPAS
;
A
#
# COMPACT_ATOMS: atom_id res chain seq x y z
N MET A 1 -1.66 -15.85 -40.02
CA MET A 1 -1.12 -16.03 -38.65
C MET A 1 -2.03 -16.98 -37.89
N SER A 2 -1.54 -18.14 -37.46
CA SER A 2 -2.35 -19.17 -36.78
C SER A 2 -2.76 -18.71 -35.38
N LEU A 3 -3.86 -19.26 -34.86
CA LEU A 3 -4.36 -18.95 -33.49
C LEU A 3 -3.28 -19.20 -32.42
N ALA A 4 -2.49 -20.26 -32.58
CA ALA A 4 -1.37 -20.60 -31.69
C ALA A 4 -0.28 -19.50 -31.66
N GLN A 5 -0.04 -18.85 -32.79
CA GLN A 5 0.95 -17.77 -32.91
C GLN A 5 0.46 -16.48 -32.24
N ARG A 6 -0.86 -16.22 -32.25
CA ARG A 6 -1.46 -15.07 -31.56
C ARG A 6 -1.41 -15.25 -30.05
N THR A 7 -1.72 -16.44 -29.53
CA THR A 7 -1.67 -16.72 -28.09
C THR A 7 -0.23 -16.67 -27.54
N ALA A 8 0.75 -17.14 -28.33
CA ALA A 8 2.16 -17.02 -27.98
C ALA A 8 2.62 -15.55 -27.94
N ALA A 9 2.24 -14.74 -28.93
CA ALA A 9 2.60 -13.33 -28.95
C ALA A 9 1.97 -12.53 -27.79
N VAL A 10 0.70 -12.80 -27.45
CA VAL A 10 0.01 -12.14 -26.34
C VAL A 10 0.61 -12.53 -24.99
N SER A 11 0.91 -13.81 -24.78
CA SER A 11 1.56 -14.27 -23.54
C SER A 11 2.98 -13.74 -23.38
N LEU A 12 3.75 -13.63 -24.48
CA LEU A 12 5.07 -12.99 -24.49
C LEU A 12 4.97 -11.48 -24.15
N ALA A 13 4.05 -10.76 -24.77
CA ALA A 13 3.87 -9.33 -24.50
C ALA A 13 3.47 -9.08 -23.03
N LEU A 14 2.59 -9.92 -22.48
CA LEU A 14 2.21 -9.89 -21.06
C LEU A 14 3.41 -10.20 -20.15
N SER A 15 4.23 -11.21 -20.46
CA SER A 15 5.38 -11.55 -19.63
C SER A 15 6.42 -10.43 -19.61
N ILE A 16 6.73 -9.83 -20.77
CA ILE A 16 7.63 -8.67 -20.87
C ILE A 16 7.09 -7.51 -20.04
N GLY A 17 5.79 -7.20 -20.14
CA GLY A 17 5.16 -6.17 -19.32
C GLY A 17 5.32 -6.41 -17.82
N ILE A 18 5.13 -7.66 -17.37
CA ILE A 18 5.31 -8.05 -15.97
C ILE A 18 6.78 -7.92 -15.54
N VAL A 19 7.74 -8.34 -16.37
CA VAL A 19 9.19 -8.18 -16.09
C VAL A 19 9.54 -6.70 -15.91
N VAL A 20 9.08 -5.84 -16.83
CA VAL A 20 9.38 -4.40 -16.79
C VAL A 20 8.83 -3.76 -15.52
N VAL A 21 7.60 -4.10 -15.13
CA VAL A 21 7.00 -3.62 -13.88
C VAL A 21 7.77 -4.13 -12.66
N ALA A 22 8.18 -5.40 -12.63
CA ALA A 22 8.97 -5.97 -11.54
C ALA A 22 10.33 -5.28 -11.39
N ILE A 23 11.03 -5.05 -12.51
CA ILE A 23 12.32 -4.34 -12.54
C ILE A 23 12.15 -2.90 -12.07
N ALA A 24 11.13 -2.18 -12.55
CA ALA A 24 10.85 -0.81 -12.14
C ALA A 24 10.59 -0.72 -10.62
N LEU A 25 9.82 -1.65 -10.06
CA LEU A 25 9.58 -1.73 -8.62
C LEU A 25 10.86 -2.03 -7.82
N LEU A 26 11.72 -2.93 -8.31
CA LEU A 26 13.01 -3.23 -7.69
C LEU A 26 13.95 -2.03 -7.70
N ILE A 27 14.04 -1.32 -8.83
CA ILE A 27 14.86 -0.10 -8.97
C ILE A 27 14.33 1.00 -8.05
N TRP A 28 13.02 1.21 -8.01
CA TRP A 28 12.40 2.19 -7.14
C TRP A 28 12.67 1.88 -5.66
N LEU A 29 12.52 0.62 -5.25
CA LEU A 29 12.83 0.18 -3.88
C LEU A 29 14.32 0.36 -3.54
N TRP A 30 15.20 0.11 -4.51
CA TRP A 30 16.64 0.28 -4.34
C TRP A 30 17.03 1.76 -4.21
N TYR A 31 16.42 2.65 -4.99
CA TYR A 31 16.59 4.09 -4.87
C TYR A 31 16.09 4.61 -3.52
N GLU A 32 14.90 4.20 -3.09
CA GLU A 32 14.33 4.59 -1.80
C GLU A 32 15.18 4.09 -0.61
N ARG A 33 15.89 2.97 -0.79
CA ARG A 33 16.86 2.48 0.19
C ARG A 33 18.17 3.25 0.18
N ARG A 34 18.59 3.77 -0.98
CA ARG A 34 19.85 4.49 -1.17
C ARG A 34 19.78 5.94 -0.67
N ASP A 35 18.60 6.55 -0.74
CA ASP A 35 18.33 7.92 -0.24
C ASP A 35 18.03 7.98 1.27
N ARG A 36 18.09 6.85 2.00
CA ARG A 36 17.85 6.87 3.45
C ARG A 36 19.07 7.33 4.23
N ASP A 37 18.85 8.34 5.05
CA ASP A 37 19.81 8.91 5.99
C ASP A 37 20.44 7.79 6.88
N PRO A 38 21.77 7.66 6.95
CA PRO A 38 22.44 6.60 7.70
C PRO A 38 22.26 6.71 9.23
N ASN A 39 21.66 7.80 9.74
CA ASN A 39 21.50 8.11 11.17
C ASN A 39 20.08 7.90 11.73
N LEU A 40 19.31 6.95 11.17
CA LEU A 40 17.99 6.59 11.70
C LEU A 40 18.07 5.86 13.06
N SER A 41 17.18 6.21 13.99
CA SER A 41 17.10 5.57 15.31
C SER A 41 16.82 4.05 15.21
N GLU A 42 17.43 3.25 16.08
CA GLU A 42 17.26 1.77 16.10
C GLU A 42 15.81 1.30 16.31
N VAL A 43 14.97 2.17 16.87
CA VAL A 43 13.54 1.91 17.09
C VAL A 43 12.76 2.04 15.79
N ASP A 44 13.07 3.05 14.97
CA ASP A 44 12.44 3.26 13.66
C ASP A 44 12.92 2.25 12.62
N ALA A 45 14.20 1.86 12.68
CA ALA A 45 14.80 0.90 11.75
C ALA A 45 14.09 -0.48 11.75
N ARG A 46 13.56 -0.93 12.89
CA ARG A 46 12.82 -2.20 12.99
C ARG A 46 11.42 -2.13 12.39
N HIS A 47 10.79 -0.95 12.41
CA HIS A 47 9.47 -0.75 11.79
C HIS A 47 9.56 -0.74 10.26
N PHE A 48 10.54 -0.01 9.71
CA PHE A 48 10.77 0.08 8.26
C PHE A 48 11.22 -1.25 7.64
N LYS A 49 12.02 -2.06 8.36
CA LYS A 49 12.47 -3.37 7.87
C LYS A 49 11.30 -4.26 7.45
N ARG A 50 10.23 -4.37 8.25
CA ARG A 50 9.09 -5.26 7.92
C ARG A 50 8.35 -4.83 6.65
N GLN A 51 8.24 -3.54 6.41
CA GLN A 51 7.55 -3.00 5.23
C GLN A 51 8.39 -3.19 3.95
N ASP A 52 9.70 -2.98 4.05
CA ASP A 52 10.63 -3.20 2.94
C ASP A 52 10.77 -4.68 2.58
N TYR A 53 10.86 -5.57 3.59
CA TYR A 53 10.90 -7.01 3.34
C TYR A 53 9.66 -7.47 2.56
N ARG A 54 8.48 -6.94 2.89
CA ARG A 54 7.25 -7.27 2.16
C ARG A 54 7.28 -6.80 0.72
N ARG A 55 7.70 -5.56 0.46
CA ARG A 55 7.82 -5.03 -0.92
C ARG A 55 8.87 -5.78 -1.74
N ALA A 56 10.00 -6.13 -1.14
CA ALA A 56 11.04 -6.94 -1.76
C ALA A 56 10.53 -8.35 -2.11
N LEU A 57 9.76 -8.97 -1.21
CA LEU A 57 9.19 -10.31 -1.43
C LEU A 57 8.21 -10.32 -2.60
N VAL A 58 7.33 -9.32 -2.70
CA VAL A 58 6.42 -9.16 -3.85
C VAL A 58 7.21 -9.03 -5.15
N ALA A 59 8.25 -8.19 -5.18
CA ALA A 59 9.03 -7.97 -6.39
C ALA A 59 9.80 -9.23 -6.82
N ILE A 60 10.35 -9.99 -5.88
CA ILE A 60 11.00 -11.28 -6.16
C ILE A 60 9.99 -12.28 -6.71
N ILE A 61 8.79 -12.39 -6.13
CA ILE A 61 7.77 -13.31 -6.63
C ILE A 61 7.34 -12.94 -8.04
N LEU A 62 7.11 -11.65 -8.33
CA LEU A 62 6.78 -11.18 -9.68
C LEU A 62 7.89 -11.50 -10.69
N PHE A 63 9.16 -11.34 -10.28
CA PHE A 63 10.30 -11.69 -11.12
C PHE A 63 10.35 -13.19 -11.43
N VAL A 64 10.16 -14.05 -10.43
CA VAL A 64 10.14 -15.51 -10.61
C VAL A 64 8.97 -15.93 -11.51
N LEU A 65 7.77 -15.38 -11.28
CA LEU A 65 6.59 -15.63 -12.14
C LEU A 65 6.87 -15.28 -13.60
N ALA A 66 7.53 -14.15 -13.85
CA ALA A 66 7.85 -13.74 -15.19
C ALA A 66 8.85 -14.69 -15.87
N LEU A 67 9.83 -15.19 -15.10
CA LEU A 67 10.79 -16.19 -15.57
C LEU A 67 10.09 -17.52 -15.90
N GLU A 68 9.16 -17.97 -15.05
CA GLU A 68 8.37 -19.18 -15.25
C GLU A 68 7.48 -19.07 -16.50
N ILE A 69 6.85 -17.92 -16.74
CA ILE A 69 6.04 -17.70 -17.95
C ILE A 69 6.95 -17.70 -19.18
N PHE A 70 8.13 -17.07 -19.12
CA PHE A 70 9.08 -17.04 -20.22
C PHE A 70 9.59 -18.44 -20.59
N VAL A 71 9.96 -19.25 -19.60
CA VAL A 71 10.45 -20.62 -19.81
C VAL A 71 9.32 -21.59 -20.15
N GLY A 72 8.15 -21.42 -19.55
CA GLY A 72 6.99 -22.32 -19.68
C GLY A 72 6.16 -22.08 -20.95
N SER A 73 6.11 -20.87 -21.48
CA SER A 73 5.36 -20.52 -22.70
C SER A 73 5.74 -21.37 -23.94
N PRO A 74 7.03 -21.60 -24.25
CA PRO A 74 7.41 -22.45 -25.38
C PRO A 74 7.31 -23.95 -25.09
N MET A 75 7.04 -24.38 -23.85
CA MET A 75 6.96 -25.81 -23.52
C MET A 75 5.63 -26.42 -23.95
N GLU A 76 5.70 -27.50 -24.72
CA GLU A 76 4.53 -28.32 -25.02
C GLU A 76 4.12 -29.18 -23.82
N ALA A 77 2.82 -29.25 -23.53
CA ALA A 77 2.27 -30.06 -22.45
C ALA A 77 2.49 -31.58 -22.67
N LYS A 78 2.70 -32.00 -23.92
CA LYS A 78 3.05 -33.37 -24.30
C LYS A 78 4.17 -33.34 -25.31
N VAL A 79 5.28 -34.01 -25.01
CA VAL A 79 6.41 -34.17 -25.95
C VAL A 79 6.41 -35.63 -26.39
N GLY A 80 6.22 -35.89 -27.68
CA GLY A 80 6.21 -37.25 -28.24
C GLY A 80 5.15 -38.19 -27.64
N GLY A 81 4.00 -37.65 -27.22
CA GLY A 81 2.89 -38.43 -26.64
C GLY A 81 3.02 -38.74 -25.13
N ARG A 82 4.15 -38.42 -24.49
CA ARG A 82 4.32 -38.53 -23.03
C ARG A 82 3.98 -37.21 -22.33
N LYS A 83 3.43 -37.29 -21.12
CA LYS A 83 3.13 -36.12 -20.28
C LYS A 83 4.45 -35.42 -19.92
N ASN A 84 4.55 -34.12 -20.21
CA ASN A 84 5.70 -33.33 -19.85
C ASN A 84 5.57 -32.86 -18.39
N TYR A 85 6.24 -33.55 -17.46
CA TYR A 85 6.18 -33.21 -16.04
C TYR A 85 6.79 -31.83 -15.74
N ALA A 86 7.78 -31.37 -16.52
CA ALA A 86 8.39 -30.05 -16.32
C ALA A 86 7.37 -28.93 -16.56
N PHE A 87 6.54 -29.06 -17.62
CA PHE A 87 5.43 -28.14 -17.86
C PHE A 87 4.50 -28.08 -16.64
N LEU A 88 4.07 -29.24 -16.12
CA LEU A 88 3.15 -29.29 -14.99
C LEU A 88 3.76 -28.67 -13.71
N VAL A 89 5.04 -28.92 -13.44
CA VAL A 89 5.73 -28.35 -12.28
C VAL A 89 5.84 -26.83 -12.38
N ILE A 90 6.22 -26.29 -13.54
CA ILE A 90 6.34 -24.83 -13.76
C ILE A 90 4.98 -24.14 -13.58
N TRP A 91 3.91 -24.72 -14.11
CA TRP A 91 2.57 -24.12 -13.95
C TRP A 91 2.02 -24.27 -12.53
N LEU A 92 2.36 -25.35 -11.84
CA LEU A 92 1.99 -25.54 -10.44
C LEU A 92 2.74 -24.57 -9.52
N SER A 93 4.03 -24.32 -9.78
CA SER A 93 4.80 -23.33 -9.03
C SER A 93 4.31 -21.90 -9.31
N ALA A 94 4.00 -21.57 -10.56
CA ALA A 94 3.38 -20.29 -10.91
C ALA A 94 2.05 -20.07 -10.17
N PHE A 95 1.19 -21.10 -10.13
CA PHE A 95 -0.07 -21.05 -9.39
C PHE A 95 0.16 -20.85 -7.88
N ALA A 96 1.12 -21.57 -7.30
CA ALA A 96 1.49 -21.42 -5.89
C ALA A 96 2.04 -20.02 -5.58
N LEU A 97 2.83 -19.42 -6.48
CA LEU A 97 3.35 -18.06 -6.35
C LEU A 97 2.23 -17.00 -6.41
N VAL A 98 1.25 -17.17 -7.30
CA VAL A 98 0.06 -16.30 -7.34
C VAL A 98 -0.75 -16.41 -6.05
N LEU A 99 -0.98 -17.62 -5.54
CA LEU A 99 -1.60 -17.83 -4.23
C LEU A 99 -0.82 -17.16 -3.10
N GLY A 100 0.51 -17.30 -3.11
CA GLY A 100 1.40 -16.63 -2.18
C GLY A 100 1.26 -15.11 -2.23
N LEU A 101 1.20 -14.51 -3.42
CA LEU A 101 0.96 -13.08 -3.61
C LEU A 101 -0.40 -12.64 -3.05
N LEU A 102 -1.46 -13.40 -3.31
CA LEU A 102 -2.80 -13.10 -2.79
C LEU A 102 -2.82 -13.12 -1.25
N LEU A 103 -2.19 -14.11 -0.64
CA LEU A 103 -2.05 -14.16 0.82
C LEU A 103 -1.22 -12.99 1.35
N LEU A 104 -0.12 -12.64 0.67
CA LEU A 104 0.73 -11.51 1.05
C LEU A 104 0.00 -10.17 0.93
N ALA A 105 -0.83 -10.01 -0.11
CA ALA A 105 -1.68 -8.85 -0.33
C ALA A 105 -2.83 -8.78 0.69
N MET A 106 -3.41 -9.92 1.06
CA MET A 106 -4.44 -9.98 2.10
C MET A 106 -3.88 -9.61 3.48
N LEU A 107 -2.68 -10.08 3.82
CA LEU A 107 -1.97 -9.69 5.03
C LEU A 107 -1.63 -8.18 5.03
N ASP A 108 -1.26 -7.64 3.87
CA ASP A 108 -1.04 -6.20 3.71
C ASP A 108 -2.29 -5.37 3.96
N TRP A 109 -3.39 -5.82 3.35
CA TRP A 109 -4.68 -5.17 3.54
C TRP A 109 -5.03 -5.18 5.02
N LEU A 110 -4.89 -6.31 5.70
CA LEU A 110 -5.17 -6.42 7.13
C LEU A 110 -4.30 -5.46 7.95
N ALA A 111 -2.99 -5.41 7.68
CA ALA A 111 -2.09 -4.48 8.34
C ALA A 111 -2.54 -3.03 8.12
N THR A 112 -2.80 -2.65 6.88
CA THR A 112 -3.27 -1.31 6.51
C THR A 112 -4.61 -0.96 7.16
N ARG A 113 -5.55 -1.91 7.24
CA ARG A 113 -6.85 -1.73 7.91
C ARG A 113 -6.72 -1.52 9.40
N VAL A 114 -5.82 -2.26 10.05
CA VAL A 114 -5.56 -2.13 11.50
C VAL A 114 -4.90 -0.79 11.80
N TYR A 115 -3.97 -0.33 10.97
CA TYR A 115 -3.34 0.99 11.11
C TYR A 115 -4.32 2.13 10.85
N ALA A 116 -5.14 2.04 9.80
CA ALA A 116 -6.17 3.04 9.50
C ALA A 116 -7.17 3.22 10.65
N ARG A 117 -7.54 2.12 11.33
CA ARG A 117 -8.41 2.17 12.52
C ARG A 117 -7.78 2.91 13.70
N ARG A 118 -6.46 2.82 13.91
CA ARG A 118 -5.77 3.56 14.99
C ARG A 118 -5.61 5.04 14.67
N GLN A 119 -5.27 5.37 13.43
CA GLN A 119 -5.16 6.75 12.94
C GLN A 119 -6.50 7.50 13.02
N LEU A 120 -7.60 6.85 12.66
CA LEU A 120 -8.95 7.41 12.81
C LEU A 120 -9.29 7.78 14.27
N GLN A 121 -8.78 7.04 15.26
CA GLN A 121 -8.99 7.37 16.67
C GLN A 121 -8.16 8.58 17.12
N GLN A 122 -6.96 8.78 16.58
CA GLN A 122 -6.14 9.95 16.88
C GLN A 122 -6.73 11.21 16.22
N LEU A 123 -7.12 11.11 14.94
CA LEU A 123 -7.84 12.17 14.23
C LEU A 123 -9.17 12.54 14.90
N ALA A 124 -9.92 11.57 15.42
CA ALA A 124 -11.16 11.85 16.15
C ALA A 124 -10.91 12.63 17.46
N ARG A 125 -9.78 12.38 18.14
CA ARG A 125 -9.40 13.13 19.35
C ARG A 125 -8.96 14.54 19.02
N GLU A 126 -8.11 14.71 18.00
CA GLU A 126 -7.68 16.04 17.53
C GLU A 126 -8.87 16.89 17.06
N ARG A 127 -9.82 16.28 16.33
CA ARG A 127 -11.06 16.97 15.92
C ARG A 127 -11.91 17.39 17.11
N LEU A 128 -11.97 16.58 18.17
CA LEU A 128 -12.70 16.91 19.41
C LEU A 128 -12.04 18.06 20.18
N GLU A 129 -10.71 18.13 20.19
CA GLU A 129 -9.96 19.22 20.82
C GLU A 129 -10.15 20.55 20.06
N ILE A 130 -10.13 20.52 18.73
CA ILE A 130 -10.40 21.70 17.90
C ILE A 130 -11.82 22.21 18.13
N LEU A 131 -12.83 21.33 18.13
CA LEU A 131 -14.23 21.71 18.38
C LEU A 131 -14.45 22.26 19.80
N ARG A 132 -13.76 21.71 20.81
CA ARG A 132 -13.81 22.25 22.18
C ARG A 132 -13.17 23.64 22.25
N ALA A 133 -12.03 23.84 21.58
CA ALA A 133 -11.36 25.13 21.55
C ALA A 133 -12.23 26.21 20.88
N GLU A 134 -12.94 25.86 19.81
CA GLU A 134 -13.90 26.75 19.15
C GLU A 134 -15.10 27.07 20.03
N GLN A 135 -15.71 26.07 20.67
CA GLN A 135 -16.82 26.29 21.61
C GLN A 135 -16.42 27.16 22.80
N GLN A 136 -15.21 26.98 23.32
CA GLN A 136 -14.71 27.77 24.45
C GLN A 136 -14.43 29.22 24.05
N ARG A 137 -13.89 29.46 22.84
CA ARG A 137 -13.78 30.81 22.27
C ARG A 137 -15.13 31.48 22.08
N GLN A 138 -16.14 30.75 21.59
CA GLN A 138 -17.49 31.30 21.42
C GLN A 138 -18.15 31.64 22.75
N ARG A 139 -17.93 30.85 23.81
CA ARG A 139 -18.43 31.17 25.17
C ARG A 139 -17.80 32.43 25.73
N ILE A 140 -16.47 32.55 25.66
CA ILE A 140 -15.75 33.75 26.14
C ILE A 140 -16.19 35.00 25.36
N ALA A 141 -16.38 34.88 24.04
CA ALA A 141 -16.87 35.99 23.21
C ALA A 141 -18.33 36.39 23.55
N ARG A 142 -19.17 35.43 23.95
CA ARG A 142 -20.57 35.68 24.33
C ARG A 142 -20.68 36.30 25.72
N ASP A 143 -19.91 35.81 26.68
CA ASP A 143 -19.88 36.32 28.06
C ASP A 143 -19.34 37.77 28.08
N GLY A 144 -18.26 38.05 27.33
CA GLY A 144 -17.74 39.42 27.20
C GLY A 144 -18.71 40.40 26.53
N HIS A 145 -19.66 39.92 25.71
CA HIS A 145 -20.68 40.78 25.09
C HIS A 145 -21.83 41.09 26.05
N GLN A 146 -22.15 40.21 27.01
CA GLN A 146 -23.14 40.47 28.05
C GLN A 146 -22.62 41.42 29.13
N GLU A 147 -21.35 41.30 29.54
CA GLU A 147 -20.73 42.24 30.50
C GLU A 147 -20.67 43.67 29.95
N GLY A 148 -20.31 43.85 28.67
CA GLY A 148 -20.29 45.16 28.03
C GLY A 148 -21.67 45.79 27.81
N SER A 149 -22.72 44.97 27.64
CA SER A 149 -24.10 45.46 27.47
C SER A 149 -24.79 45.78 28.79
N GLY A 150 -24.40 45.14 29.90
CA GLY A 150 -24.89 45.46 31.25
C GLY A 150 -24.31 46.77 31.78
N ALA A 151 -23.00 46.99 31.58
CA ALA A 151 -22.33 48.22 32.02
C ALA A 151 -22.86 49.50 31.34
N HIS A 152 -23.45 49.40 30.15
CA HIS A 152 -23.99 50.57 29.45
C HIS A 152 -25.38 51.01 29.94
N LEU A 153 -26.13 50.14 30.64
CA LEU A 153 -27.49 50.45 31.09
C LEU A 153 -27.55 51.08 32.50
N ASP A 154 -26.51 50.91 33.32
CA ASP A 154 -26.43 51.51 34.66
C ASP A 154 -26.05 53.00 34.66
N ASP A 155 -25.61 53.55 33.53
CA ASP A 155 -25.20 54.96 33.37
C ASP A 155 -26.32 55.92 32.90
N LEU A 156 -27.58 55.47 32.86
CA LEU A 156 -28.70 56.35 32.47
C LEU A 156 -29.31 57.02 33.71
N PRO A 157 -29.15 58.36 33.88
CA PRO A 157 -29.79 59.07 34.97
C PRO A 157 -31.31 59.07 34.77
N ALA A 158 -32.03 58.57 35.78
CA ALA A 158 -33.48 58.61 35.82
C ALA A 158 -33.95 60.08 35.88
N SER A 159 -34.49 60.56 34.75
CA SER A 159 -35.15 61.86 34.60
C SER A 159 -36.65 61.75 34.75
#